data_AF-A0A2S1JM55-F1
#
_entry.id   AF-A0A2S1JM55-F1
#
_cell.length_a   1.000
_cell.length_b   1.000
_cell.length_c   1.000
_cell.angle_alpha   90.00
_cell.angle_beta   90.00
_cell.angle_gamma   90.00
#
_symmetry.space_group_name_H-M   'P 1'
#
loop_
_entity.id
_entity.type
_entity.pdbx_description
1 polymer ?
#
loop_
_entity_poly.entity_id
_entity_poly.type
_entity_poly.pdbx_seq_one_letter_code
_entity_poly.pdbx_strand_id
1 'polypeptide(L)'
;MYLLILLVLRTIIPLINYKVIKPFMKIFILFIALILSIKVSADQPPDWQDYIVTSENRKWTALISRDHITQDPWTDNWMLSVYEGFKYPFPRPDFVPVWSRAYDHHGYSEGILSDDGEIFVYVEFWYRENYPVVKISKKDCAISKNGSFFNIGEHLEKSISHQLWLNRGGKIEFLSINSKPYIKVQTLAGDRYVSTTCGEQALQPQAG
;
A
#
# COMPACT_ATOMS: atom_id res chain seq x y z
N MET A 1 18.66 -2.89 -31.77
CA MET A 1 17.53 -1.96 -32.01
C MET A 1 17.98 -0.50 -32.12
N TYR A 2 18.73 0.03 -31.14
CA TYR A 2 19.30 1.40 -31.19
C TYR A 2 20.19 1.71 -32.41
N LEU A 3 20.96 0.72 -32.87
CA LEU A 3 21.86 0.89 -34.03
C LEU A 3 21.10 1.11 -35.35
N LEU A 4 19.91 0.50 -35.49
CA LEU A 4 19.08 0.62 -36.70
C LEU A 4 18.43 2.00 -36.77
N ILE A 5 18.04 2.55 -35.61
CA ILE A 5 17.43 3.88 -35.49
C ILE A 5 18.45 4.97 -35.86
N LEU A 6 19.70 4.83 -35.41
CA LEU A 6 20.78 5.77 -35.75
C LEU A 6 21.14 5.75 -37.25
N LEU A 7 21.10 4.58 -37.90
CA LEU A 7 21.37 4.45 -39.34
C LEU A 7 20.27 5.07 -40.20
N VAL A 8 19.00 4.92 -39.82
CA VAL A 8 17.86 5.53 -40.51
C VAL A 8 17.86 7.06 -40.35
N LEU A 9 18.23 7.57 -39.17
CA LEU A 9 18.39 9.02 -38.97
C LEU A 9 19.49 9.60 -39.84
N ARG A 10 20.61 8.88 -40.04
CA ARG A 10 21.75 9.40 -40.81
C ARG A 10 21.48 9.54 -42.31
N THR A 11 20.60 8.72 -42.88
CA THR A 11 20.29 8.72 -44.32
C THR A 11 19.19 9.69 -44.71
N ILE A 12 18.27 10.02 -43.79
CA ILE A 12 17.11 10.88 -44.09
C ILE A 12 17.44 12.38 -43.93
N ILE A 13 18.35 12.73 -43.01
CA ILE A 13 18.66 14.14 -42.67
C ILE A 13 19.18 15.01 -43.83
N PRO A 14 19.99 14.54 -44.81
CA PRO A 14 20.49 15.43 -45.87
C PRO A 14 19.48 15.72 -47.01
N LEU A 15 18.32 15.04 -47.04
CA LEU A 15 17.30 15.23 -48.09
C LEU A 15 16.22 16.26 -47.73
N ILE A 16 16.26 16.83 -46.52
CA ILE A 16 15.20 17.71 -46.04
C ILE A 16 15.63 19.18 -46.14
N ASN A 17 14.86 19.94 -46.91
CA ASN A 17 15.09 21.36 -47.18
C ASN A 17 14.94 22.21 -45.90
N TYR A 18 16.06 22.71 -45.37
CA TYR A 18 16.18 23.35 -44.04
C TYR A 18 15.27 24.57 -43.79
N LYS A 19 14.70 25.18 -44.84
CA LYS A 19 13.79 26.35 -44.69
C LYS A 19 12.39 25.98 -44.17
N VAL A 20 11.93 24.74 -44.34
CA VAL A 20 10.60 24.29 -43.88
C VAL A 20 10.66 23.69 -42.46
N ILE A 21 11.85 23.30 -42.00
CA ILE A 21 12.05 22.49 -40.78
C ILE A 21 11.99 23.34 -39.50
N LYS A 22 12.35 24.63 -39.56
CA LYS A 22 12.46 25.49 -38.36
C LYS A 22 11.19 25.59 -37.50
N PRO A 23 9.97 25.77 -38.07
CA PRO A 23 8.74 25.76 -37.26
C PRO A 23 8.36 24.35 -36.80
N PHE A 24 8.57 23.33 -37.64
CA PHE A 24 8.27 21.93 -37.31
C PHE A 24 9.14 21.39 -36.16
N MET A 25 10.42 21.77 -36.12
CA MET A 25 11.34 21.35 -35.06
C MET A 25 10.98 21.97 -33.71
N LYS A 26 10.47 23.21 -33.70
CA LYS A 26 9.96 23.87 -32.48
C LYS A 26 8.69 23.22 -31.96
N ILE A 27 7.75 22.89 -32.86
CA ILE A 27 6.50 22.19 -32.51
C ILE A 27 6.81 20.78 -31.99
N PHE A 28 7.76 20.08 -32.61
CA PHE A 28 8.17 18.73 -32.20
C PHE A 28 8.83 18.72 -30.81
N ILE A 29 9.70 19.70 -30.52
CA ILE A 29 10.31 19.85 -29.18
C ILE A 29 9.24 20.20 -28.13
N LEU A 30 8.27 21.05 -28.47
CA LEU A 30 7.14 21.37 -27.58
C LEU A 30 6.28 20.12 -27.30
N PHE A 31 6.06 19.28 -28.32
CA PHE A 31 5.29 18.04 -28.18
C PHE A 31 6.02 17.01 -27.31
N ILE A 32 7.34 16.89 -27.45
CA ILE A 32 8.18 16.04 -26.57
C ILE A 32 8.14 16.56 -25.12
N ALA A 33 8.25 17.88 -24.90
CA ALA A 33 8.15 18.47 -23.57
C ALA A 33 6.76 18.26 -22.94
N LEU A 34 5.69 18.29 -23.75
CA LEU A 34 4.33 18.01 -23.28
C LEU A 34 4.14 16.54 -22.90
N ILE A 35 4.69 15.61 -23.69
CA ILE A 35 4.63 14.16 -23.42
C ILE A 35 5.48 13.76 -22.20
N LEU A 36 6.59 14.46 -21.95
CA LEU A 36 7.43 14.20 -20.78
C LEU A 36 6.83 14.75 -19.47
N SER A 37 5.85 15.65 -19.54
CA SER A 37 5.18 16.23 -18.36
C SER A 37 4.15 15.28 -17.72
N ILE A 38 3.79 14.15 -18.35
CA ILE A 38 2.64 13.31 -17.94
C ILE A 38 3.01 12.22 -16.93
N LYS A 39 4.13 12.32 -16.21
CA LYS A 39 4.51 11.33 -15.18
C LYS A 39 4.73 11.93 -13.80
N VAL A 40 3.77 12.72 -13.34
CA VAL A 40 3.64 13.01 -11.92
C VAL A 40 2.59 12.06 -11.36
N SER A 41 3.05 10.92 -10.84
CA SER A 41 2.24 10.12 -9.92
C SER A 41 2.16 10.92 -8.63
N ALA A 42 1.09 11.70 -8.46
CA ALA A 42 0.78 12.30 -7.18
C ALA A 42 0.27 11.18 -6.26
N ASP A 43 0.89 11.05 -5.08
CA ASP A 43 0.38 10.22 -3.99
C ASP A 43 -1.09 10.59 -3.75
N GLN A 44 -1.98 9.60 -3.63
CA GLN A 44 -3.38 9.89 -3.34
C GLN A 44 -3.47 10.61 -1.98
N PRO A 45 -4.28 11.67 -1.88
CA PRO A 45 -4.48 12.34 -0.60
C PRO A 45 -5.16 11.38 0.38
N PRO A 46 -4.96 11.57 1.70
CA PRO A 46 -5.68 10.81 2.70
C PRO A 46 -7.20 10.88 2.50
N ASP A 47 -7.85 9.73 2.51
CA ASP A 47 -9.30 9.54 2.51
C ASP A 47 -9.78 9.13 3.91
N TRP A 48 -10.63 9.99 4.48
CA TRP A 48 -11.21 9.81 5.81
C TRP A 48 -12.68 9.37 5.73
N GLN A 49 -13.03 8.64 4.68
CA GLN A 49 -14.32 7.98 4.55
C GLN A 49 -14.29 6.56 5.11
N ASP A 50 -15.46 6.10 5.51
CA ASP A 50 -15.71 4.73 5.90
C ASP A 50 -15.43 3.80 4.70
N TYR A 51 -14.82 2.65 4.95
CA TYR A 51 -14.48 1.69 3.90
C TYR A 51 -14.61 0.26 4.37
N ILE A 52 -14.65 -0.66 3.40
CA ILE A 52 -14.75 -2.09 3.64
C ILE A 52 -13.57 -2.83 3.03
N VAL A 53 -13.10 -3.86 3.73
CA VAL A 53 -12.11 -4.81 3.24
C VAL A 53 -12.71 -6.21 3.32
N THR A 54 -12.82 -6.87 2.18
CA THR A 54 -13.36 -8.24 2.09
C THR A 54 -12.21 -9.24 2.01
N SER A 55 -12.30 -10.34 2.76
CA SER A 55 -11.32 -11.43 2.68
C SER A 55 -11.28 -12.06 1.28
N GLU A 56 -10.18 -12.72 0.92
CA GLU A 56 -9.99 -13.31 -0.41
C GLU A 56 -11.07 -14.36 -0.72
N ASN A 57 -11.43 -15.18 0.28
CA ASN A 57 -12.50 -16.17 0.17
C ASN A 57 -13.93 -15.56 0.23
N ARG A 58 -14.06 -14.23 0.41
CA ARG A 58 -15.31 -13.47 0.49
C ARG A 58 -16.28 -13.89 1.60
N LYS A 59 -15.80 -14.65 2.59
CA LYS A 59 -16.59 -15.04 3.76
C LYS A 59 -16.59 -13.99 4.84
N TRP A 60 -15.60 -13.10 4.86
CA TRP A 60 -15.42 -12.11 5.92
C TRP A 60 -15.33 -10.71 5.36
N THR A 61 -15.79 -9.75 6.15
CA THR A 61 -15.62 -8.33 5.81
C THR A 61 -15.31 -7.53 7.06
N ALA A 62 -14.28 -6.69 6.94
CA ALA A 62 -13.97 -5.64 7.88
C ALA A 62 -14.63 -4.35 7.40
N LEU A 63 -15.38 -3.70 8.28
CA LEU A 63 -15.85 -2.33 8.14
C LEU A 63 -14.98 -1.45 9.03
N ILE A 64 -14.36 -0.45 8.41
CA ILE A 64 -13.66 0.61 9.12
C ILE A 64 -14.55 1.83 9.03
N SER A 65 -15.12 2.22 10.17
CA SER A 65 -16.10 3.28 10.27
C SER A 65 -15.80 4.21 11.42
N ARG A 66 -16.34 5.42 11.33
CA ARG A 66 -16.28 6.38 12.43
C ARG A 66 -17.40 6.12 13.42
N ASP A 67 -17.08 6.23 14.70
CA ASP A 67 -18.09 6.18 15.76
C ASP A 67 -18.93 7.47 15.74
N HIS A 68 -18.25 8.62 15.60
CA HIS A 68 -18.85 9.96 15.49
C HIS A 68 -18.11 10.80 14.45
N ILE A 69 -18.82 11.71 13.80
CA ILE A 69 -18.25 12.63 12.80
C ILE A 69 -17.95 13.96 13.50
N THR A 70 -16.68 14.33 13.61
CA THR A 70 -16.24 15.66 14.05
C THR A 70 -15.92 16.55 12.84
N GLN A 71 -15.54 17.81 13.12
CA GLN A 71 -15.09 18.74 12.08
C GLN A 71 -13.75 18.32 11.45
N ASP A 72 -12.87 17.72 12.23
CA ASP A 72 -11.51 17.35 11.84
C ASP A 72 -11.40 15.82 11.82
N PRO A 73 -11.48 15.17 10.65
CA PRO A 73 -11.71 13.73 10.57
C PRO A 73 -10.54 12.86 11.10
N TRP A 74 -9.34 13.42 11.20
CA TRP A 74 -8.19 12.77 11.84
C TRP A 74 -8.29 12.73 13.38
N THR A 75 -9.27 13.43 13.96
CA THR A 75 -9.57 13.41 15.40
C THR A 75 -10.73 12.48 15.75
N ASP A 76 -11.40 11.92 14.73
CA ASP A 76 -12.52 11.00 14.94
C ASP A 76 -12.04 9.70 15.61
N ASN A 77 -12.93 9.11 16.41
CA ASN A 77 -12.73 7.74 16.90
C ASN A 77 -13.12 6.77 15.79
N TRP A 78 -12.15 5.97 15.34
CA TRP A 78 -12.34 4.95 14.32
C TRP A 78 -12.53 3.57 14.96
N MET A 79 -13.40 2.77 14.35
CA MET A 79 -13.72 1.42 14.76
C MET A 79 -13.47 0.46 13.60
N LEU A 80 -12.77 -0.62 13.87
CA LEU A 80 -12.66 -1.78 13.00
C LEU A 80 -13.65 -2.84 13.49
N SER A 81 -14.59 -3.22 12.65
CA SER A 81 -15.62 -4.22 12.95
C SER A 81 -15.60 -5.32 11.89
N VAL A 82 -15.50 -6.58 12.31
CA VAL A 82 -15.43 -7.73 11.40
C VAL A 82 -16.71 -8.55 11.46
N TYR A 83 -17.24 -8.88 10.28
CA TYR A 83 -18.49 -9.58 10.08
C TYR A 83 -18.28 -10.84 9.25
N GLU A 84 -19.08 -11.86 9.52
CA GLU A 84 -19.25 -13.02 8.64
C GLU A 84 -20.32 -12.70 7.57
N GLY A 85 -20.01 -12.93 6.29
CA GLY A 85 -20.99 -12.92 5.20
C GLY A 85 -21.46 -11.56 4.69
N PHE A 86 -20.69 -10.49 4.87
CA PHE A 86 -21.13 -9.14 4.46
C PHE A 86 -20.81 -8.81 3.00
N LYS A 87 -21.79 -8.26 2.28
CA LYS A 87 -21.60 -7.59 0.98
C LYS A 87 -22.41 -6.30 0.97
N TYR A 88 -21.73 -5.22 0.59
CA TYR A 88 -22.22 -3.85 0.46
C TYR A 88 -23.50 -3.74 -0.40
N PRO A 89 -24.41 -2.77 -0.14
CA PRO A 89 -24.34 -1.70 0.85
C PRO A 89 -25.20 -1.94 2.10
N PHE A 90 -24.72 -1.42 3.23
CA PHE A 90 -25.34 -1.30 4.56
C PHE A 90 -25.30 -2.52 5.50
N PRO A 91 -24.76 -2.38 6.72
CA PRO A 91 -25.16 -3.25 7.82
C PRO A 91 -26.64 -3.00 8.05
N ARG A 92 -27.44 -4.07 7.91
CA ARG A 92 -28.78 -4.05 8.45
C ARG A 92 -28.67 -3.94 9.98
N PRO A 93 -29.63 -3.32 10.67
CA PRO A 93 -29.55 -3.09 12.13
C PRO A 93 -29.39 -4.37 12.98
N ASP A 94 -29.56 -5.55 12.38
CA ASP A 94 -29.38 -6.88 12.96
C ASP A 94 -27.99 -7.50 12.71
N PHE A 95 -27.09 -6.85 11.96
CA PHE A 95 -25.73 -7.36 11.74
C PHE A 95 -24.81 -7.02 12.92
N VAL A 96 -24.56 -8.01 13.77
CA VAL A 96 -23.63 -7.91 14.90
C VAL A 96 -22.23 -8.33 14.44
N PRO A 97 -21.18 -7.52 14.70
CA PRO A 97 -19.82 -7.93 14.37
C PRO A 97 -19.38 -9.12 15.21
N VAL A 98 -18.63 -10.04 14.59
CA VAL A 98 -17.98 -11.17 15.27
C VAL A 98 -16.94 -10.65 16.26
N TRP A 99 -16.27 -9.56 15.90
CA TRP A 99 -15.47 -8.76 16.82
C TRP A 99 -15.32 -7.33 16.31
N SER A 100 -15.11 -6.41 17.26
CA SER A 100 -14.80 -5.01 16.98
C SER A 100 -13.70 -4.51 17.89
N ARG A 101 -12.97 -3.47 17.46
CA ARG A 101 -11.91 -2.83 18.22
C ARG A 101 -11.71 -1.39 17.75
N ALA A 102 -11.34 -0.51 18.67
CA ALA A 102 -10.79 0.81 18.33
C ALA A 102 -9.63 0.67 17.32
N TYR A 103 -9.67 1.50 16.28
CA TYR A 103 -8.73 1.47 15.17
C TYR A 103 -8.08 2.84 15.03
N ASP A 104 -6.79 2.86 14.71
CA ASP A 104 -6.03 4.08 14.45
C ASP A 104 -5.87 4.23 12.95
N HIS A 105 -6.86 4.87 12.31
CA HIS A 105 -6.94 5.07 10.86
C HIS A 105 -5.98 6.17 10.40
N HIS A 106 -5.16 5.87 9.39
CA HIS A 106 -4.11 6.78 8.90
C HIS A 106 -4.53 7.52 7.63
N GLY A 107 -5.82 7.46 7.28
CA GLY A 107 -6.37 8.12 6.11
C GLY A 107 -6.14 7.36 4.80
N TYR A 108 -5.76 6.09 4.84
CA TYR A 108 -5.63 5.26 3.63
C TYR A 108 -6.52 4.03 3.73
N SER A 109 -7.40 3.85 2.74
CA SER A 109 -8.36 2.75 2.65
C SER A 109 -7.69 1.45 2.18
N GLU A 110 -6.70 1.01 2.95
CA GLU A 110 -5.91 -0.18 2.67
C GLU A 110 -6.05 -1.21 3.80
N GLY A 111 -5.57 -2.42 3.53
CA GLY A 111 -5.49 -3.50 4.50
C GLY A 111 -5.94 -4.82 3.92
N ILE A 112 -5.66 -5.90 4.64
CA ILE A 112 -6.03 -7.27 4.26
C ILE A 112 -6.67 -7.95 5.47
N LEU A 113 -7.75 -8.67 5.21
CA LEU A 113 -8.44 -9.51 6.18
C LEU A 113 -8.13 -10.99 5.89
N SER A 114 -7.80 -11.75 6.93
CA SER A 114 -7.57 -13.19 6.81
C SER A 114 -8.85 -13.94 6.42
N ASP A 115 -8.66 -15.11 5.81
CA ASP A 115 -9.76 -15.95 5.32
C ASP A 115 -10.61 -16.60 6.43
N ASP A 116 -10.13 -16.57 7.67
CA ASP A 116 -10.86 -16.95 8.88
C ASP A 116 -11.46 -15.74 9.63
N GLY A 117 -11.23 -14.52 9.13
CA GLY A 117 -11.71 -13.28 9.74
C GLY A 117 -11.08 -12.93 11.09
N GLU A 118 -10.08 -13.68 11.57
CA GLU A 118 -9.48 -13.48 12.88
C GLU A 118 -8.46 -12.33 12.92
N ILE A 119 -7.88 -12.00 11.75
CA ILE A 119 -6.74 -11.09 11.65
C ILE A 119 -6.99 -10.06 10.55
N PHE A 120 -6.95 -8.79 10.93
CA PHE A 120 -6.88 -7.66 10.01
C PHE A 120 -5.47 -7.05 10.05
N VAL A 121 -4.90 -6.77 8.88
CA VAL A 121 -3.55 -6.22 8.75
C VAL A 121 -3.57 -4.95 7.93
N TYR A 122 -2.93 -3.91 8.47
CA TYR A 122 -2.62 -2.68 7.77
C TYR A 122 -1.10 -2.52 7.68
N VAL A 123 -0.60 -2.18 6.50
CA VAL A 123 0.82 -1.93 6.26
C VAL A 123 0.93 -0.52 5.69
N GLU A 124 1.72 0.30 6.37
CA GLU A 124 1.96 1.68 5.97
C GLU A 124 2.85 1.70 4.72
N PHE A 125 2.46 2.52 3.74
CA PHE A 125 3.24 2.70 2.53
C PHE A 125 4.53 3.49 2.80
N TRP A 126 4.45 4.50 3.67
CA TRP A 126 5.59 5.34 4.05
C TRP A 126 6.43 4.75 5.17
N TYR A 127 7.72 4.59 4.90
CA TYR A 127 8.66 4.14 5.92
C TYR A 127 8.85 5.19 7.01
N ARG A 128 8.67 4.75 8.26
CA ARG A 128 8.92 5.55 9.45
C ARG A 128 9.63 4.69 10.49
N GLU A 129 10.86 5.04 10.82
CA GLU A 129 11.72 4.21 11.69
C GLU A 129 11.11 3.99 13.08
N ASN A 130 10.55 5.06 13.66
CA ASN A 130 10.04 5.09 15.03
C ASN A 130 8.52 5.01 15.15
N TYR A 131 7.80 4.90 14.02
CA TYR A 131 6.34 4.79 14.00
C TYR A 131 5.91 3.43 13.45
N PRO A 132 4.74 2.92 13.87
CA PRO A 132 4.13 1.73 13.28
C PRO A 132 4.13 1.77 11.75
N VAL A 133 4.73 0.77 11.12
CA VAL A 133 4.61 0.53 9.68
C VAL A 133 3.86 -0.76 9.36
N VAL A 134 3.68 -1.64 10.34
CA VAL A 134 2.79 -2.78 10.27
C VAL A 134 1.93 -2.80 11.53
N LYS A 135 0.61 -2.92 11.33
CA LYS A 135 -0.40 -3.04 12.39
C LYS A 135 -1.23 -4.29 12.12
N ILE A 136 -1.30 -5.17 13.12
CA ILE A 136 -2.09 -6.40 13.09
C ILE A 136 -3.14 -6.28 14.19
N SER A 137 -4.41 -6.32 13.81
CA SER A 137 -5.56 -6.22 14.71
C SER A 137 -6.25 -7.57 14.81
N LYS A 138 -6.52 -8.01 16.04
CA LYS A 138 -7.29 -9.22 16.38
C LYS A 138 -8.37 -8.85 17.39
N LYS A 139 -9.29 -9.78 17.67
CA LYS A 139 -10.32 -9.60 18.71
C LYS A 139 -9.74 -9.16 20.06
N ASP A 140 -8.75 -9.90 20.58
CA ASP A 140 -8.26 -9.72 21.96
C ASP A 140 -6.92 -8.97 22.05
N CYS A 141 -6.15 -8.87 20.97
CA CYS A 141 -4.90 -8.11 20.97
C CYS A 141 -4.65 -7.32 19.67
N ALA A 142 -3.67 -6.41 19.72
CA ALA A 142 -3.10 -5.77 18.54
C ALA A 142 -1.57 -5.86 18.62
N ILE A 143 -0.93 -6.00 17.48
CA ILE A 143 0.52 -6.09 17.34
C ILE A 143 0.94 -4.95 16.41
N SER A 144 1.98 -4.22 16.78
CA SER A 144 2.56 -3.19 15.94
C SER A 144 4.07 -3.39 15.80
N LYS A 145 4.57 -3.21 14.58
CA LYS A 145 6.00 -3.17 14.25
C LYS A 145 6.32 -1.87 13.54
N ASN A 146 7.34 -1.18 14.01
CA ASN A 146 7.84 0.05 13.43
C ASN A 146 8.89 -0.22 12.35
N GLY A 147 9.35 0.82 11.65
CA GLY A 147 10.35 0.67 10.60
C GLY A 147 11.66 0.04 11.08
N SER A 148 12.13 0.41 12.28
CA SER A 148 13.37 -0.14 12.86
C SER A 148 13.32 -1.66 13.04
N PHE A 149 12.16 -2.25 13.32
CA PHE A 149 11.98 -3.71 13.35
C PHE A 149 12.37 -4.40 12.03
N PHE A 150 12.12 -3.75 10.90
CA PHE A 150 12.36 -4.33 9.57
C PHE A 150 13.79 -4.12 9.07
N ASN A 151 14.54 -3.19 9.69
CA ASN A 151 15.93 -2.85 9.39
C ASN A 151 16.20 -2.73 7.87
N ILE A 152 15.41 -1.90 7.19
CA ILE A 152 15.49 -1.75 5.72
C ILE A 152 16.76 -1.00 5.30
N GLY A 153 17.26 -0.08 6.15
CA GLY A 153 18.53 0.61 5.96
C GLY A 153 18.59 1.41 4.66
N GLU A 154 19.66 1.22 3.89
CA GLU A 154 19.93 1.96 2.64
C GLU A 154 19.04 1.56 1.47
N HIS A 155 18.22 0.50 1.60
CA HIS A 155 17.36 0.00 0.52
C HIS A 155 16.06 0.80 0.35
N LEU A 156 15.88 1.89 1.09
CA LEU A 156 14.71 2.76 0.98
C LEU A 156 14.74 3.56 -0.32
N GLU A 157 13.62 3.56 -1.05
CA GLU A 157 13.45 4.42 -2.23
C GLU A 157 12.95 5.81 -1.77
N LYS A 158 13.66 6.88 -2.13
CA LYS A 158 13.25 8.25 -1.79
C LYS A 158 12.32 8.81 -2.86
N SER A 159 11.14 9.26 -2.45
CA SER A 159 10.27 10.12 -3.27
C SER A 159 10.51 11.60 -2.96
N ILE A 160 9.72 12.49 -3.57
CA ILE A 160 9.83 13.94 -3.37
C ILE A 160 9.56 14.33 -1.89
N SER A 161 8.75 13.55 -1.18
CA SER A 161 8.32 13.86 0.19
C SER A 161 8.49 12.70 1.18
N HIS A 162 8.68 11.46 0.72
CA HIS A 162 8.59 10.27 1.56
C HIS A 162 9.71 9.25 1.29
N GLN A 163 9.86 8.30 2.21
CA GLN A 163 10.69 7.11 2.02
C GLN A 163 9.79 5.91 1.84
N LEU A 164 10.04 5.11 0.81
CA LEU A 164 9.29 3.91 0.48
C LEU A 164 10.13 2.69 0.86
N TRP A 165 9.46 1.66 1.38
CA TRP A 165 10.11 0.43 1.84
C TRP A 165 9.47 -0.84 1.30
N LEU A 166 8.26 -0.74 0.76
CA LEU A 166 7.56 -1.85 0.13
C LEU A 166 8.03 -2.05 -1.30
N ASN A 167 8.08 -3.31 -1.75
CA ASN A 167 8.32 -3.59 -3.16
C ASN A 167 7.13 -3.07 -4.01
N ARG A 168 7.38 -2.61 -5.25
CA ARG A 168 6.30 -2.16 -6.13
C ARG A 168 5.41 -3.34 -6.51
N GLY A 169 4.11 -3.23 -6.21
CA GLY A 169 3.17 -4.35 -6.34
C GLY A 169 3.38 -5.44 -5.27
N GLY A 170 4.11 -5.11 -4.20
CA GLY A 170 4.39 -6.00 -3.09
C GLY A 170 3.12 -6.54 -2.46
N LYS A 171 3.08 -7.86 -2.27
CA LYS A 171 1.93 -8.56 -1.69
C LYS A 171 2.16 -8.82 -0.21
N ILE A 172 1.11 -8.69 0.59
CA ILE A 172 1.06 -9.17 1.96
C ILE A 172 0.38 -10.54 1.94
N GLU A 173 0.98 -11.52 2.60
CA GLU A 173 0.49 -12.91 2.60
C GLU A 173 0.40 -13.45 4.02
N PHE A 174 -0.70 -14.12 4.34
CA PHE A 174 -0.83 -14.92 5.56
C PHE A 174 -0.17 -16.28 5.33
N LEU A 175 0.71 -16.67 6.25
CA LEU A 175 1.47 -17.92 6.18
C LEU A 175 1.48 -18.62 7.53
N SER A 176 1.73 -19.93 7.51
CA SER A 176 2.03 -20.71 8.71
C SER A 176 3.42 -21.32 8.58
N ILE A 177 4.32 -21.00 9.52
CA ILE A 177 5.69 -21.51 9.57
C ILE A 177 5.82 -22.30 10.87
N ASN A 178 6.11 -23.60 10.79
CA ASN A 178 6.18 -24.48 11.96
C ASN A 178 4.92 -24.39 12.86
N SER A 179 3.74 -24.38 12.23
CA SER A 179 2.43 -24.22 12.89
C SER A 179 2.20 -22.89 13.62
N LYS A 180 3.10 -21.91 13.46
CA LYS A 180 2.92 -20.55 13.97
C LYS A 180 2.47 -19.61 12.84
N PRO A 181 1.47 -18.75 13.08
CA PRO A 181 0.96 -17.84 12.06
C PRO A 181 1.85 -16.61 11.90
N TYR A 182 2.15 -16.26 10.66
CA TYR A 182 2.93 -15.09 10.27
C TYR A 182 2.22 -14.32 9.17
N ILE A 183 2.55 -13.04 9.06
CA ILE A 183 2.43 -12.31 7.80
C ILE A 183 3.79 -12.16 7.16
N LYS A 184 3.83 -12.37 5.84
CA LYS A 184 4.95 -12.01 4.98
C LYS A 184 4.66 -10.66 4.34
N VAL A 185 5.63 -9.74 4.44
CA VAL A 185 5.62 -8.43 3.81
C VAL A 185 6.78 -8.37 2.83
N GLN A 186 6.47 -8.11 1.56
CA GLN A 186 7.48 -7.95 0.52
C GLN A 186 8.07 -6.53 0.56
N THR A 187 9.33 -6.41 1.00
CA THR A 187 10.03 -5.12 1.12
C THR A 187 11.10 -4.96 0.04
N LEU A 188 11.62 -3.74 -0.13
CA LEU A 188 12.75 -3.46 -1.03
C LEU A 188 14.04 -4.20 -0.59
N ALA A 189 14.15 -4.57 0.67
CA ALA A 189 15.25 -5.37 1.21
C ALA A 189 14.92 -6.89 1.29
N GLY A 190 13.92 -7.34 0.54
CA GLY A 190 13.45 -8.73 0.51
C GLY A 190 12.26 -9.01 1.44
N ASP A 191 11.88 -10.27 1.56
CA ASP A 191 10.75 -10.68 2.40
C ASP A 191 11.03 -10.43 3.89
N ARG A 192 10.00 -10.00 4.63
CA ARG A 192 10.02 -9.85 6.08
C ARG A 192 8.82 -10.55 6.69
N TYR A 193 9.00 -11.12 7.88
CA TYR A 193 7.99 -11.93 8.55
C TYR A 193 7.64 -11.35 9.91
N VAL A 194 6.34 -11.24 10.21
CA VAL A 194 5.84 -10.77 11.50
C VAL A 194 4.91 -11.84 12.09
N SER A 195 5.22 -12.34 13.28
CA SER A 195 4.33 -13.25 14.01
C SER A 195 2.99 -12.55 14.30
N THR A 196 1.89 -13.27 14.11
CA THR A 196 0.54 -12.77 14.46
C THR A 196 0.08 -13.22 15.85
N THR A 197 0.99 -13.84 16.62
CA THR A 197 0.75 -14.33 17.97
C THR A 197 0.84 -13.17 18.98
N CYS A 198 -0.20 -13.01 19.79
CA CYS A 198 -0.23 -12.00 20.85
C CYS A 198 0.85 -12.29 21.91
N GLY A 199 1.55 -11.26 22.38
CA GLY A 199 2.50 -11.38 23.50
C GLY A 199 3.85 -12.02 23.18
N GLU A 200 4.11 -12.38 21.91
CA GLU A 200 5.41 -12.92 21.50
C GLU A 200 6.39 -11.77 21.18
N GLN A 201 7.54 -11.74 21.86
CA GLN A 201 8.66 -10.89 21.44
C GLN A 201 9.30 -11.52 20.18
N ALA A 202 9.58 -10.68 19.19
CA ALA A 202 9.84 -11.14 17.83
C ALA A 202 11.14 -11.94 17.69
N LEU A 203 11.03 -13.20 17.26
CA LEU A 203 12.10 -13.94 16.62
C LEU A 203 11.82 -13.91 15.11
N GLN A 204 12.74 -13.34 14.33
CA GLN A 204 12.69 -13.50 12.88
C GLN A 204 12.98 -14.98 12.56
N PRO A 205 12.12 -15.67 11.79
CA PRO A 205 12.47 -17.01 11.31
C PRO A 205 13.71 -16.88 10.41
N GLN A 206 14.75 -17.66 10.71
CA GLN A 206 15.94 -17.72 9.88
C GLN A 206 15.54 -18.31 8.52
N ALA A 207 15.78 -17.57 7.44
CA ALA A 207 15.70 -18.11 6.09
C ALA A 207 16.80 -19.17 5.96
N GLY A 208 16.38 -20.43 5.81
CA GLY A 208 17.24 -21.54 5.41
C GLY A 208 17.43 -21.59 3.91
#